data_AF-W2CYA8-F1
#
_entry.id   AF-W2CYA8-F1
#
_cell.length_a   1.000
_cell.length_b   1.000
_cell.length_c   1.000
_cell.angle_alpha   90.00
_cell.angle_beta   90.00
_cell.angle_gamma   90.00
#
_symmetry.space_group_name_H-M   'P 1'
#
loop_
_entity.id
_entity.type
_entity.pdbx_description
1 polymer ?
#
loop_
_entity_poly.entity_id
_entity_poly.type
_entity_poly.pdbx_seq_one_letter_code
_entity_poly.pdbx_strand_id
1 'polypeptide(L)'
;MLFYINRQKTKADGKTGILCCITIDGKSAVISTGEECKPSEWNAKQGLTPDRKINQRLHEFREFVEKTYRDILTGDGVVSAELIKNHLQGIATHPTTLLAMSRAELRTVKESVGRSRTESTYHNLSHSDRILREFVEDKRLLDIPISTITEELFEEYRFFLKKRGLKGITINNYLCWLSRLMFRAPKDYPMQSL
;
A
#
# COMPACT_ATOMS: atom_id res chain seq x y z
N MET A 1 -5.94 10.77 13.02
CA MET A 1 -4.53 10.87 13.44
C MET A 1 -4.43 11.74 14.68
N LEU A 2 -3.59 11.36 15.66
CA LEU A 2 -3.43 12.03 16.95
C LEU A 2 -1.94 12.28 17.24
N PHE A 3 -1.59 13.46 17.73
CA PHE A 3 -0.28 13.72 18.33
C PHE A 3 -0.33 13.52 19.84
N TYR A 4 0.73 12.95 20.42
CA TYR A 4 0.84 12.74 21.86
C TYR A 4 2.31 12.59 22.29
N ILE A 5 2.56 12.68 23.59
CA ILE A 5 3.88 12.42 24.18
C ILE A 5 3.82 11.22 25.13
N ASN A 6 4.96 10.55 25.32
CA ASN A 6 5.09 9.55 26.38
C ASN A 6 5.77 10.17 27.60
N ARG A 7 4.97 10.58 28.60
CA ARG A 7 5.46 11.22 29.84
C ARG A 7 6.38 10.34 30.68
N GLN A 8 6.40 9.03 30.46
CA GLN A 8 7.29 8.10 31.15
C GLN A 8 8.66 7.98 30.44
N LYS A 9 8.76 8.41 29.18
CA LYS A 9 9.99 8.38 28.39
C LYS A 9 10.50 9.81 28.19
N THR A 10 11.20 10.30 29.20
CA THR A 10 11.87 11.60 29.19
C THR A 10 13.36 11.41 29.01
N LYS A 11 13.98 12.23 28.18
CA LYS A 11 15.43 12.26 27.96
C LYS A 11 16.13 12.95 29.14
N ALA A 12 17.46 12.84 29.17
CA ALA A 12 18.31 13.48 30.19
C ALA A 12 18.17 15.02 30.21
N ASP A 13 17.79 15.65 29.10
CA ASP A 13 17.53 17.09 28.99
C ASP A 13 16.12 17.51 29.46
N GLY A 14 15.31 16.56 29.97
CA GLY A 14 13.95 16.81 30.46
C GLY A 14 12.89 16.91 29.37
N LYS A 15 13.23 16.68 28.09
CA LYS A 15 12.26 16.66 26.98
C LYS A 15 11.75 15.26 26.68
N THR A 16 10.62 15.19 25.99
CA THR A 16 10.05 13.96 25.46
C THR A 16 9.64 14.17 24.00
N GLY A 17 9.79 13.11 23.20
CA GLY A 17 9.43 13.14 21.78
C GLY A 17 7.92 13.18 21.58
N ILE A 18 7.49 13.98 20.61
CA ILE A 18 6.12 14.04 20.14
C ILE A 18 5.92 12.93 19.11
N LEU A 19 4.99 12.04 19.39
CA LEU A 19 4.62 10.91 18.56
C LEU A 19 3.33 11.20 17.81
N CYS A 20 3.20 10.57 16.66
CA CYS A 20 2.00 10.57 15.85
C CYS A 20 1.40 9.17 15.80
N CYS A 21 0.13 9.04 16.17
CA CYS A 21 -0.67 7.84 15.99
C CYS A 21 -1.58 8.00 14.76
N ILE A 22 -1.33 7.19 13.75
CA ILE A 22 -2.13 7.08 12.53
C ILE A 22 -3.10 5.92 12.75
N THR A 23 -4.39 6.10 12.44
CA THR A 23 -5.41 5.04 12.60
C THR A 23 -6.23 4.96 11.33
N ILE A 24 -6.34 3.76 10.77
CA ILE A 24 -7.11 3.41 9.57
C ILE A 24 -7.83 2.10 9.87
N ASP A 25 -9.14 2.06 9.62
CA ASP A 25 -9.99 0.86 9.81
C ASP A 25 -9.81 0.19 11.18
N GLY A 26 -9.72 1.00 12.23
CA GLY A 26 -9.55 0.54 13.62
C GLY A 26 -8.16 0.02 13.98
N LYS A 27 -7.20 -0.02 13.04
CA LYS A 27 -5.80 -0.39 13.29
C LYS A 27 -4.91 0.86 13.34
N SER A 28 -3.97 0.87 14.27
CA SER A 28 -3.11 2.03 14.51
C SER A 28 -1.63 1.73 14.31
N ALA A 29 -0.89 2.71 13.79
CA ALA A 29 0.56 2.69 13.71
C ALA A 29 1.12 3.97 14.34
N VAL A 30 2.24 3.84 15.07
CA VAL A 30 2.89 4.97 15.75
C VAL A 30 4.20 5.31 15.05
N ILE A 31 4.39 6.61 14.78
CA ILE A 31 5.60 7.16 14.16
C ILE A 31 6.11 8.36 14.97
N SER A 32 7.43 8.53 15.03
CA SER A 32 8.04 9.73 15.62
C SER A 32 7.86 10.92 14.67
N THR A 33 7.54 12.09 15.21
CA THR A 33 7.48 13.33 14.43
C THR A 33 8.85 14.00 14.26
N GLY A 34 9.84 13.60 15.07
CA GLY A 34 11.14 14.26 15.16
C GLY A 34 11.15 15.50 16.08
N GLU A 35 9.98 15.97 16.51
CA GLU A 35 9.83 17.12 17.41
C GLU A 35 9.74 16.70 18.88
N GLU A 36 10.17 17.58 19.78
CA GLU A 36 10.24 17.29 21.22
C GLU A 36 9.83 18.51 22.04
N CYS A 37 9.20 18.28 23.20
CA CYS A 37 8.82 19.34 24.13
C CYS A 37 8.99 18.90 25.59
N LYS A 38 8.87 19.84 26.53
CA LYS A 38 8.76 19.45 27.94
C LYS A 38 7.40 18.81 28.19
N PRO A 39 7.29 17.78 29.05
CA PRO A 39 6.01 17.17 29.39
C PRO A 39 4.95 18.16 29.94
N SER A 40 5.39 19.21 30.63
CA SER A 40 4.55 20.26 31.20
C SER A 40 3.99 21.24 30.16
N GLU A 41 4.66 21.38 29.03
CA GLU A 41 4.27 22.28 27.94
C GLU A 41 3.24 21.61 27.00
N TRP A 42 3.11 20.28 27.04
CA TRP A 42 2.19 19.56 26.18
C TRP A 42 0.73 19.71 26.62
N ASN A 43 -0.09 20.32 25.76
CA ASN A 43 -1.54 20.33 25.93
C ASN A 43 -2.16 19.07 25.30
N ALA A 44 -2.47 18.06 26.12
CA ALA A 44 -3.02 16.79 25.65
C ALA A 44 -4.41 16.90 24.97
N LYS A 45 -5.21 17.93 25.30
CA LYS A 45 -6.52 18.13 24.68
C LYS A 45 -6.40 18.71 23.27
N GLN A 46 -5.44 19.62 23.08
CA GLN A 46 -5.23 20.30 21.79
C GLN A 46 -4.20 19.58 20.90
N GLY A 47 -3.31 18.78 21.50
CA GLY A 47 -2.18 18.19 20.79
C GLY A 47 -1.14 19.23 20.35
N LEU A 48 -0.95 20.27 21.15
CA LEU A 48 -0.09 21.43 20.83
C LEU A 48 0.83 21.78 22.00
N THR A 49 1.85 22.58 21.70
CA THR A 49 2.76 23.21 22.67
C THR A 49 2.61 24.75 22.63
N PRO A 50 3.20 25.52 23.56
CA PRO A 50 3.28 26.98 23.46
C PRO A 50 4.20 27.45 22.33
N ASP A 51 5.10 26.59 21.85
CA ASP A 51 6.04 26.92 20.78
C ASP A 51 5.36 26.84 19.40
N ARG A 52 5.20 28.00 18.78
CA ARG A 52 4.60 28.13 17.45
C ARG A 52 5.39 27.41 16.36
N LYS A 53 6.72 27.31 16.48
CA LYS A 53 7.56 26.62 15.48
C LYS A 53 7.33 25.11 15.52
N ILE A 54 7.27 24.52 16.72
CA ILE A 54 6.93 23.10 16.88
C ILE A 54 5.55 22.83 16.29
N ASN A 55 4.56 23.64 16.64
CA ASN A 55 3.20 23.46 16.14
C ASN A 55 3.10 23.58 14.61
N GLN A 56 3.86 24.49 14.00
CA GLN A 56 3.96 24.62 12.55
C GLN A 56 4.53 23.35 11.91
N ARG A 57 5.60 22.78 12.47
CA ARG A 57 6.19 21.52 11.99
C ARG A 57 5.26 20.32 12.17
N LEU A 58 4.49 20.27 13.26
CA LEU A 58 3.45 19.25 13.44
C LEU A 58 2.33 19.39 12.41
N HIS A 59 2.01 20.62 12.00
CA HIS A 59 1.05 20.88 10.92
C HIS A 59 1.58 20.39 9.57
N GLU A 60 2.82 20.75 9.21
CA GLU A 60 3.49 20.25 8.00
C GLU A 60 3.59 18.72 7.98
N PHE A 61 3.89 18.10 9.13
CA PHE A 61 3.90 16.65 9.26
C PHE A 61 2.52 16.03 8.99
N ARG A 62 1.43 16.68 9.44
CA ARG A 62 0.06 16.24 9.15
C ARG A 62 -0.22 16.31 7.65
N GLU A 63 0.12 17.42 6.99
CA GLU A 63 -0.06 17.54 5.54
C GLU A 63 0.73 16.47 4.78
N PHE A 64 1.93 16.14 5.25
CA PHE A 64 2.74 15.08 4.66
C PHE A 64 2.11 13.69 4.83
N VAL A 65 1.55 13.38 6.00
CA VAL A 65 0.79 12.14 6.24
C VAL A 65 -0.43 12.06 5.33
N GLU A 66 -1.20 13.15 5.21
CA GLU A 66 -2.40 13.21 4.36
C GLU A 66 -2.07 13.08 2.87
N LYS A 67 -0.98 13.70 2.42
CA LYS A 67 -0.46 13.50 1.06
C LYS A 67 -0.08 12.05 0.83
N THR A 68 0.67 11.45 1.74
CA THR A 68 1.07 10.04 1.67
C THR A 68 -0.13 9.10 1.60
N TYR A 69 -1.17 9.35 2.41
CA TYR A 69 -2.43 8.62 2.32
C TYR A 69 -3.04 8.68 0.91
N ARG A 70 -3.15 9.89 0.32
CA ARG A 70 -3.73 10.08 -1.02
C ARG A 70 -2.90 9.41 -2.11
N ASP A 71 -1.58 9.53 -2.04
CA ASP A 71 -0.66 8.96 -3.02
C ASP A 71 -0.75 7.43 -3.03
N ILE A 72 -0.78 6.80 -1.84
CA ILE A 72 -0.94 5.34 -1.71
C ILE A 72 -2.34 4.91 -2.12
N LEU A 73 -3.40 5.64 -1.75
CA LEU A 73 -4.76 5.29 -2.15
C LEU A 73 -4.93 5.33 -3.67
N THR A 74 -4.36 6.34 -4.33
CA THR A 74 -4.42 6.50 -5.78
C THR A 74 -3.56 5.48 -6.51
N GLY A 75 -2.40 5.14 -5.96
CA GLY A 75 -1.44 4.21 -6.56
C GLY A 75 -1.76 2.74 -6.34
N ASP A 76 -2.12 2.37 -5.12
CA ASP A 76 -2.26 0.99 -4.66
C ASP A 76 -3.72 0.57 -4.39
N GLY A 77 -4.66 1.52 -4.37
CA GLY A 77 -6.09 1.26 -4.18
C GLY A 77 -6.52 0.92 -2.75
N VAL A 78 -5.58 0.53 -1.89
CA VAL A 78 -5.81 0.22 -0.47
C VAL A 78 -4.73 0.87 0.38
N VAL A 79 -5.09 1.40 1.55
CA VAL A 79 -4.17 2.04 2.50
C VAL A 79 -4.33 1.42 3.87
N SER A 80 -3.23 1.24 4.60
CA SER A 80 -3.24 0.89 6.01
C SER A 80 -2.33 1.83 6.82
N ALA A 81 -2.54 1.89 8.14
CA ALA A 81 -1.73 2.74 9.01
C ALA A 81 -0.23 2.37 8.95
N GLU A 82 0.09 1.07 8.87
CA GLU A 82 1.48 0.61 8.76
C GLU A 82 2.09 0.94 7.39
N LEU A 83 1.30 0.88 6.31
CA LEU A 83 1.77 1.23 4.97
C LEU A 83 2.15 2.72 4.88
N ILE A 84 1.34 3.60 5.46
CA ILE A 84 1.68 5.03 5.56
C ILE A 84 2.96 5.22 6.37
N LYS A 85 3.05 4.60 7.56
CA LYS A 85 4.23 4.70 8.42
C LYS A 85 5.50 4.27 7.66
N ASN A 86 5.47 3.14 6.96
CA ASN A 86 6.61 2.66 6.19
C ASN A 86 7.01 3.66 5.10
N HIS A 87 6.04 4.23 4.38
CA HIS A 87 6.29 5.24 3.35
C HIS A 87 6.93 6.50 3.92
N LEU A 88 6.43 7.00 5.06
CA LEU A 88 6.99 8.16 5.77
C LEU A 88 8.43 7.89 6.28
N GLN A 89 8.75 6.64 6.61
CA GLN A 89 10.09 6.23 7.03
C GLN A 89 11.03 5.91 5.85
N GLY A 90 10.56 6.02 4.60
CA GLY A 90 11.32 5.64 3.42
C GLY A 90 11.60 4.13 3.34
N ILE A 91 10.85 3.31 4.07
CA ILE A 91 10.94 1.86 4.00
C ILE A 91 10.30 1.43 2.69
N ALA A 92 11.10 0.81 1.82
CA ALA A 92 10.60 0.26 0.58
C ALA A 92 9.49 -0.75 0.87
N THR A 93 8.30 -0.48 0.33
CA THR A 93 7.14 -1.37 0.46
C THR A 93 6.86 -2.00 -0.90
N HIS A 94 6.53 -3.29 -0.86
CA HIS A 94 6.05 -3.99 -2.03
C HIS A 94 4.56 -3.67 -2.19
N PRO A 95 4.02 -3.64 -3.43
CA PRO A 95 2.59 -3.51 -3.63
C PRO A 95 1.85 -4.58 -2.82
N THR A 96 0.78 -4.17 -2.12
CA THR A 96 0.03 -5.05 -1.21
C THR A 96 -1.29 -5.53 -1.80
N THR A 97 -1.63 -5.08 -3.02
CA THR A 97 -2.85 -5.39 -3.74
C THR A 97 -2.56 -5.90 -5.14
N LEU A 98 -3.51 -6.63 -5.70
CA LEU A 98 -3.38 -7.35 -6.96
C LEU A 98 -3.12 -6.42 -8.16
N LEU A 99 -3.92 -5.37 -8.34
CA LEU A 99 -3.75 -4.47 -9.47
C LEU A 99 -2.50 -3.60 -9.29
N ALA A 100 -2.12 -3.25 -8.06
CA ALA A 100 -0.86 -2.55 -7.80
C ALA A 100 0.35 -3.40 -8.17
N MET A 101 0.33 -4.70 -7.85
CA MET A 101 1.36 -5.63 -8.33
C MET A 101 1.41 -5.71 -9.85
N SER A 102 0.25 -5.82 -10.50
CA SER A 102 0.15 -5.86 -11.96
C SER A 102 0.75 -4.60 -12.61
N ARG A 103 0.44 -3.42 -12.08
CA ARG A 103 1.03 -2.13 -12.51
C ARG A 103 2.55 -2.09 -12.30
N ALA A 104 3.03 -2.53 -11.14
CA ALA A 104 4.46 -2.55 -10.84
C ALA A 104 5.22 -3.47 -11.81
N GLU A 105 4.70 -4.65 -12.07
CA GLU A 105 5.30 -5.59 -13.03
C GLU A 105 5.28 -5.03 -14.46
N LEU A 106 4.18 -4.39 -14.88
CA LEU A 106 4.11 -3.74 -16.18
C LEU A 106 5.15 -2.64 -16.35
N ARG A 107 5.39 -1.84 -15.30
CA ARG A 107 6.44 -0.81 -15.31
C ARG A 107 7.82 -1.45 -15.52
N THR A 108 8.14 -2.51 -14.77
CA THR A 108 9.41 -3.25 -14.94
C THR A 108 9.54 -3.84 -16.34
N VAL A 109 8.47 -4.41 -16.90
CA VAL A 109 8.49 -4.94 -18.28
C VAL A 109 8.76 -3.82 -19.27
N LYS A 110 8.07 -2.67 -19.14
CA LYS A 110 8.24 -1.51 -20.02
C LYS A 110 9.67 -0.97 -19.99
N GLU A 111 10.27 -0.83 -18.81
CA GLU A 111 11.66 -0.38 -18.64
C GLU A 111 12.70 -1.33 -19.25
N SER A 112 12.33 -2.59 -19.45
CA SER A 112 13.17 -3.62 -20.05
C SER A 112 12.96 -3.82 -21.56
N VAL A 113 12.03 -3.08 -22.18
CA VAL A 113 11.80 -3.13 -23.62
C VAL A 113 13.03 -2.65 -24.38
N GLY A 114 13.40 -3.38 -25.44
CA GLY A 114 14.60 -3.09 -26.24
C GLY A 114 15.91 -3.58 -25.61
N ARG A 115 15.86 -4.11 -24.38
CA ARG A 115 16.99 -4.77 -23.72
C ARG A 115 16.78 -6.27 -23.60
N SER A 116 15.73 -6.68 -22.88
CA SER A 116 15.42 -8.09 -22.60
C SER A 116 13.96 -8.45 -22.87
N ARG A 117 13.12 -7.45 -23.16
CA ARG A 117 11.71 -7.64 -23.55
C ARG A 117 11.40 -6.97 -24.87
N THR A 118 10.42 -7.51 -25.56
CA THR A 118 9.87 -6.96 -26.80
C THR A 118 8.65 -6.09 -26.51
N GLU A 119 8.36 -5.10 -27.35
CA GLU A 119 7.12 -4.29 -27.28
C GLU A 119 5.86 -5.17 -27.27
N SER A 120 5.81 -6.22 -28.10
CA SER A 120 4.69 -7.17 -28.15
C SER A 120 4.43 -7.85 -26.80
N THR A 121 5.47 -8.13 -26.02
CA THR A 121 5.34 -8.69 -24.67
C THR A 121 4.67 -7.68 -23.74
N TYR A 122 5.07 -6.41 -23.80
CA TYR A 122 4.46 -5.35 -23.00
C TYR A 122 2.98 -5.15 -23.36
N HIS A 123 2.63 -5.11 -24.65
CA HIS A 123 1.24 -5.01 -25.07
C HIS A 123 0.38 -6.18 -24.62
N ASN A 124 0.88 -7.41 -24.74
CA ASN A 124 0.16 -8.60 -24.27
C ASN A 124 -0.11 -8.55 -22.77
N LEU A 125 0.89 -8.18 -21.97
CA LEU A 125 0.72 -8.08 -20.52
C LEU A 125 -0.18 -6.90 -20.13
N SER A 126 -0.13 -5.79 -20.87
CA SER A 126 -1.04 -4.65 -20.66
C SER A 126 -2.50 -5.05 -20.91
N HIS A 127 -2.73 -5.96 -21.87
CA HIS A 127 -4.04 -6.54 -22.06
C HIS A 127 -4.45 -7.46 -20.90
N SER A 128 -3.53 -8.27 -20.38
CA SER A 128 -3.79 -9.10 -19.18
C SER A 128 -4.15 -8.25 -17.96
N ASP A 129 -3.45 -7.13 -17.72
CA ASP A 129 -3.78 -6.16 -16.66
C ASP A 129 -5.19 -5.59 -16.82
N ARG A 130 -5.56 -5.20 -18.04
CA ARG A 130 -6.89 -4.68 -18.35
C ARG A 130 -7.99 -5.70 -18.01
N ILE A 131 -7.81 -6.96 -18.41
CA ILE A 131 -8.77 -8.04 -18.11
C ILE A 131 -8.85 -8.31 -16.60
N LEU A 132 -7.72 -8.25 -15.89
CA LEU A 132 -7.67 -8.40 -14.45
C LEU A 132 -8.41 -7.27 -13.73
N ARG A 133 -8.28 -6.03 -14.22
CA ARG A 133 -9.02 -4.87 -13.71
C ARG A 133 -10.52 -5.02 -13.90
N GLU A 134 -10.95 -5.44 -15.09
CA GLU A 134 -12.37 -5.70 -15.37
C GLU A 134 -12.95 -6.80 -14.46
N PHE A 135 -12.15 -7.81 -14.08
CA PHE A 135 -12.57 -8.82 -13.09
C PHE A 135 -12.75 -8.23 -11.68
N VAL A 136 -11.81 -7.40 -11.22
CA VAL A 136 -11.92 -6.71 -9.92
C VAL A 136 -13.15 -5.79 -9.89
N GLU A 137 -13.42 -5.09 -11.00
CA GLU A 137 -14.60 -4.25 -11.18
C GLU A 137 -15.92 -5.07 -11.20
N ASP A 138 -15.95 -6.25 -11.82
CA ASP A 138 -17.11 -7.17 -11.78
C ASP A 138 -17.43 -7.62 -10.35
N LYS A 139 -16.41 -7.76 -9.50
CA LYS A 139 -16.56 -8.00 -8.06
C LYS A 139 -16.95 -6.74 -7.25
N ARG A 140 -17.06 -5.57 -7.89
CA ARG A 140 -17.33 -4.26 -7.27
C ARG A 140 -16.30 -3.85 -6.21
N LEU A 141 -15.05 -4.25 -6.43
CA LEU A 141 -13.92 -3.89 -5.59
C LEU A 141 -13.08 -2.81 -6.27
N LEU A 142 -12.36 -2.02 -5.47
CA LEU A 142 -11.34 -1.11 -5.99
C LEU A 142 -10.06 -1.85 -6.35
N ASP A 143 -9.65 -2.78 -5.47
CA ASP A 143 -8.51 -3.67 -5.64
C ASP A 143 -8.69 -4.88 -4.71
N ILE A 144 -7.85 -5.91 -4.86
CA ILE A 144 -7.87 -7.12 -4.04
C ILE A 144 -6.58 -7.20 -3.22
N PRO A 145 -6.65 -7.18 -1.87
CA PRO A 145 -5.46 -7.38 -1.04
C PRO A 145 -4.83 -8.75 -1.31
N ILE A 146 -3.51 -8.80 -1.49
CA ILE A 146 -2.77 -10.06 -1.77
C ILE A 146 -3.02 -11.09 -0.66
N SER A 147 -3.11 -10.63 0.59
CA SER A 147 -3.40 -11.48 1.76
C SER A 147 -4.73 -12.23 1.70
N THR A 148 -5.64 -11.82 0.81
CA THR A 148 -6.98 -12.41 0.67
C THR A 148 -7.11 -13.31 -0.56
N ILE A 149 -6.05 -13.42 -1.38
CA ILE A 149 -6.07 -14.22 -2.59
C ILE A 149 -5.98 -15.70 -2.21
N THR A 150 -7.00 -16.46 -2.62
CA THR A 150 -7.15 -17.90 -2.38
C THR A 150 -7.28 -18.65 -3.71
N GLU A 151 -7.27 -19.99 -3.68
CA GLU A 151 -7.59 -20.82 -4.84
C GLU A 151 -8.99 -20.53 -5.39
N GLU A 152 -9.95 -20.21 -4.52
CA GLU A 152 -11.30 -19.81 -4.90
C GLU A 152 -11.28 -18.59 -5.83
N LEU A 153 -10.42 -17.60 -5.57
CA LEU A 153 -10.28 -16.43 -6.46
C LEU A 153 -9.78 -16.82 -7.86
N PHE A 154 -8.90 -17.81 -7.96
CA PHE A 154 -8.43 -18.31 -9.26
C PHE A 154 -9.55 -18.97 -10.05
N GLU A 155 -10.42 -19.74 -9.38
CA GLU A 155 -11.57 -20.37 -10.02
C GLU A 155 -12.67 -19.38 -10.39
N GLU A 156 -12.93 -18.38 -9.53
CA GLU A 156 -13.80 -17.25 -9.88
C GLU A 156 -13.28 -16.49 -11.10
N TYR A 157 -11.98 -16.20 -11.16
CA TYR A 157 -11.38 -15.52 -12.31
C TYR A 157 -11.49 -16.39 -13.58
N ARG A 158 -11.22 -17.70 -13.47
CA ARG A 158 -11.42 -18.65 -14.57
C ARG A 158 -12.87 -18.64 -15.05
N PHE A 159 -13.85 -18.63 -14.15
CA PHE A 159 -15.26 -18.57 -14.48
C PHE A 159 -15.64 -17.25 -15.18
N PHE A 160 -15.16 -16.12 -14.68
CA PHE A 160 -15.31 -14.80 -15.31
C PHE A 160 -14.80 -14.82 -16.76
N LEU A 161 -13.61 -15.38 -16.99
CA LEU A 161 -13.02 -15.47 -18.33
C LEU A 161 -13.83 -16.39 -19.26
N LYS A 162 -14.35 -17.52 -18.74
CA LYS A 162 -15.24 -18.43 -19.51
C LYS A 162 -16.56 -17.76 -19.90
N LYS A 163 -17.17 -17.00 -18.98
CA LYS A 163 -18.42 -16.25 -19.22
C LYS A 163 -18.28 -15.24 -20.37
N ARG A 164 -17.05 -14.75 -20.62
CA ARG A 164 -16.73 -13.86 -21.74
C ARG A 164 -16.47 -14.58 -23.08
N GLY A 165 -16.62 -15.91 -23.12
CA GLY A 165 -16.45 -16.70 -24.35
C GLY A 165 -15.00 -16.82 -24.83
N LEU A 166 -14.02 -16.60 -23.94
CA LEU A 166 -12.61 -16.67 -24.29
C LEU A 166 -12.18 -18.13 -24.55
N LYS A 167 -11.27 -18.31 -25.51
CA LYS A 167 -10.70 -19.63 -25.82
C LYS A 167 -9.77 -20.10 -24.69
N GLY A 168 -9.70 -21.43 -24.49
CA GLY A 168 -8.92 -22.03 -23.40
C GLY A 168 -7.45 -21.58 -23.35
N ILE A 169 -6.79 -21.43 -24.51
CA ILE A 169 -5.40 -20.93 -24.58
C ILE A 169 -5.30 -19.51 -24.01
N THR A 170 -6.23 -18.62 -24.37
CA THR A 170 -6.27 -17.24 -23.87
C THR A 170 -6.55 -17.21 -22.37
N ILE A 171 -7.48 -18.04 -21.89
CA ILE A 171 -7.77 -18.18 -20.45
C ILE A 171 -6.50 -18.60 -19.70
N ASN A 172 -5.80 -19.61 -20.19
CA ASN A 172 -4.56 -20.09 -19.56
C ASN A 172 -3.48 -19.00 -19.52
N ASN A 173 -3.36 -18.17 -20.57
CA ASN A 173 -2.42 -17.05 -20.56
C ASN A 173 -2.73 -16.03 -19.45
N TYR A 174 -4.01 -15.71 -19.22
CA TYR A 174 -4.41 -14.80 -18.14
C TYR A 174 -4.25 -15.40 -16.74
N LEU A 175 -4.50 -16.71 -16.58
CA LEU A 175 -4.25 -17.41 -15.33
C LEU A 175 -2.75 -17.49 -15.03
N CYS A 176 -1.92 -17.79 -16.03
CA CYS A 176 -0.46 -17.77 -15.89
C CYS A 176 0.06 -16.38 -15.49
N TRP A 177 -0.54 -15.32 -16.01
CA TRP A 177 -0.23 -13.96 -15.58
C TRP A 177 -0.56 -13.74 -14.10
N LEU A 178 -1.76 -14.12 -13.66
CA LEU A 178 -2.17 -14.03 -12.26
C LEU A 178 -1.22 -14.84 -11.37
N SER A 179 -0.91 -16.09 -11.71
CA SER A 179 0.06 -16.92 -10.96
C SER A 179 1.45 -16.28 -10.89
N ARG A 180 1.91 -15.64 -11.97
CA ARG A 180 3.19 -14.93 -12.01
C ARG A 180 3.21 -13.70 -11.11
N LEU A 181 2.10 -12.98 -10.99
CA LEU A 181 1.97 -11.90 -10.01
C LEU A 181 2.06 -12.48 -8.59
N MET A 182 1.32 -13.54 -8.29
CA MET A 182 1.34 -14.18 -6.97
C MET A 182 2.72 -14.70 -6.57
N PHE A 183 3.48 -15.29 -7.50
CA PHE A 183 4.84 -15.78 -7.22
C PHE A 183 5.82 -14.64 -6.88
N ARG A 184 5.58 -13.43 -7.37
CA ARG A 184 6.41 -12.25 -7.06
C ARG A 184 5.96 -11.49 -5.83
N ALA A 185 4.85 -11.88 -5.21
CA ALA A 185 4.43 -11.28 -3.97
C ALA A 185 5.46 -11.65 -2.88
N PRO A 186 5.73 -10.75 -1.92
CA PRO A 186 6.58 -11.09 -0.78
C PRO A 186 6.11 -12.38 -0.11
N LYS A 187 7.05 -13.25 0.28
CA LYS A 187 6.79 -14.58 0.83
C LYS A 187 6.02 -14.60 2.15
N ASP A 188 5.74 -13.44 2.74
CA ASP A 188 4.95 -13.30 3.97
C ASP A 188 3.45 -13.60 3.75
N TYR A 189 3.02 -13.81 2.51
CA TYR A 189 1.68 -14.28 2.17
C TYR A 189 1.73 -15.77 1.81
N PRO A 190 1.22 -16.66 2.66
CA PRO A 190 1.26 -18.09 2.38
C PRO A 190 0.36 -18.39 1.18
N MET A 191 0.97 -18.69 0.03
CA MET A 191 0.36 -19.57 -0.96
C MET A 191 0.24 -20.92 -0.25
N GLN A 192 -0.93 -21.20 0.35
CA GLN A 192 -1.23 -22.58 0.74
C GLN A 192 -1.14 -23.40 -0.54
N SER A 193 -0.23 -24.38 -0.50
CA SER A 193 0.29 -25.17 -1.60
C SER A 193 -0.74 -25.51 -2.68
N LEU A 194 -0.42 -25.12 -3.92
CA LEU A 194 -0.92 -25.73 -5.16
C LEU A 194 -0.56 -27.22 -5.22
#